data_AF-A0A7V2DI55-F1
#
_entry.id   AF-A0A7V2DI55-F1
#
_cell.length_a   1.000
_cell.length_b   1.000
_cell.length_c   1.000
_cell.angle_alpha   90.00
_cell.angle_beta   90.00
_cell.angle_gamma   90.00
#
_symmetry.space_group_name_H-M   'P 1'
#
loop_
_entity.id
_entity.type
_entity.pdbx_description
1 polymer ?
#
loop_
_entity_poly.entity_id
_entity_poly.type
_entity_poly.pdbx_seq_one_letter_code
_entity_poly.pdbx_strand_id
1 'polypeptide(L)' 'MKGRIFVDTNILIYAHDLDAGAKHDSSVSVIESLWENKNGVLSTQVLQEFYVNVTKKNRKTAFPGTGARHY' A
#
# COMPACT_ATOMS: atom_id res chain seq x y z
N MET A 1 14.77 11.38 -23.22
CA MET A 1 13.42 10.96 -22.74
C MET A 1 13.59 10.35 -21.36
N LYS A 2 12.89 10.83 -20.32
CA LYS A 2 12.87 10.12 -19.02
C LYS A 2 11.95 8.92 -19.16
N GLY A 3 12.44 7.72 -18.82
CA GLY A 3 11.61 6.51 -18.82
C GLY A 3 10.50 6.61 -17.76
N ARG A 4 9.33 6.05 -18.04
CA ARG A 4 8.25 5.95 -17.06
C ARG A 4 8.48 4.74 -16.16
N ILE A 5 8.26 4.92 -14.86
CA ILE A 5 8.43 3.89 -13.84
C ILE A 5 7.05 3.58 -13.28
N PHE A 6 6.63 2.33 -13.43
CA PHE A 6 5.38 1.86 -12.85
C PHE A 6 5.56 1.62 -11.35
N VAL A 7 4.65 2.16 -10.55
CA VAL A 7 4.67 2.05 -9.09
C VAL A 7 3.66 1.01 -8.63
N ASP A 8 4.14 0.06 -7.85
CA ASP A 8 3.33 -1.00 -7.24
C ASP A 8 2.65 -0.52 -5.95
N THR A 9 1.55 -1.19 -5.57
CA THR A 9 0.80 -0.91 -4.34
C THR A 9 1.67 -0.98 -3.10
N ASN A 10 2.63 -1.92 -3.02
CA ASN A 10 3.47 -2.09 -1.84
C ASN A 10 4.32 -0.86 -1.52
N ILE A 11 4.81 -0.15 -2.54
CA ILE A 11 5.58 1.09 -2.35
C ILE A 11 4.69 2.15 -1.71
N LEU A 12 3.44 2.28 -2.17
CA LEU A 12 2.49 3.22 -1.59
C LEU A 12 2.13 2.84 -0.14
N ILE A 13 1.91 1.54 0.13
CA ILE A 13 1.60 1.04 1.48
C ILE A 13 2.75 1.36 2.45
N TYR A 14 3.99 1.03 2.09
CA TYR A 14 5.14 1.28 2.95
C TYR A 14 5.45 2.78 3.10
N ALA A 15 5.24 3.58 2.06
CA ALA A 15 5.35 5.04 2.17
C ALA A 15 4.31 5.65 3.12
N HIS A 16 3.17 4.98 3.36
CA HIS A 16 2.15 5.43 4.32
C HIS A 16 2.31 4.78 5.71
N ASP A 17 2.95 3.61 5.82
CA ASP A 17 3.08 2.87 7.08
C ASP A 17 4.28 3.36 7.90
N LEU A 18 4.03 4.26 8.85
CA LEU A 18 5.07 4.85 9.70
C LEU A 18 5.82 3.82 10.56
N ASP A 19 5.21 2.66 10.83
CA ASP A 19 5.83 1.57 11.61
C ASP A 19 6.70 0.64 10.75
N ALA A 20 6.82 0.86 9.43
CA ALA A 20 7.56 -0.01 8.52
C ALA A 20 9.08 0.23 8.51
N GLY A 21 9.60 1.17 9.30
CA GLY A 21 11.04 1.42 9.49
C GLY A 21 11.78 1.66 8.18
N ALA A 22 12.87 0.93 7.92
CA ALA A 22 13.68 1.11 6.71
C ALA A 22 12.90 0.98 5.39
N LYS A 23 11.81 0.21 5.37
CA LYS A 23 10.94 0.10 4.19
C LYS A 23 10.13 1.37 3.97
N HIS A 24 9.72 2.05 5.05
CA HIS A 24 9.07 3.35 4.98
C HIS A 24 10.03 4.37 4.35
N ASP A 25 11.21 4.54 4.94
CA ASP A 25 12.21 5.52 4.49
C ASP A 25 12.57 5.32 3.01
N SER A 26 12.80 4.08 2.61
CA SER A 26 13.13 3.73 1.22
C SER A 26 11.96 4.04 0.27
N SER A 27 10.72 3.75 0.68
CA SER A 27 9.54 3.96 -0.16
C SER A 27 9.21 5.44 -0.32
N VAL A 28 9.34 6.23 0.75
CA VAL A 28 9.21 7.70 0.70
C VAL A 28 10.23 8.28 -0.27
N SER A 29 11.50 7.91 -0.14
CA SER A 29 12.57 8.41 -1.04
C SER A 29 12.30 8.07 -2.51
N VAL A 30 11.78 6.86 -2.80
CA VAL A 30 11.38 6.48 -4.16
C VAL A 30 10.24 7.36 -4.67
N ILE A 31 9.19 7.57 -3.86
CA ILE A 31 8.03 8.39 -4.24
C ILE A 31 8.45 9.84 -4.50
N GLU A 32 9.27 10.43 -3.64
CA GLU A 32 9.80 11.78 -3.81
C GLU A 32 10.60 11.91 -5.11
N SER A 33 11.51 10.96 -5.38
CA SER A 33 12.29 10.94 -6.61
C SER A 33 11.41 10.85 -7.86
N LEU A 34 10.37 10.01 -7.85
CA LEU A 34 9.43 9.88 -8.97
C LEU A 34 8.56 11.12 -9.16
N TRP A 35 8.21 11.80 -8.07
CA TRP A 35 7.47 13.05 -8.08
C TRP A 35 8.28 14.17 -8.73
N GLU A 36 9.52 14.38 -8.26
CA GLU A 36 10.46 15.36 -8.81
C GLU A 36 10.75 15.11 -10.30
N ASN A 37 10.88 13.84 -10.67
CA ASN A 37 11.15 13.45 -12.04
C ASN A 37 9.91 13.43 -12.95
N LYS A 38 8.70 13.55 -12.37
CA LYS A 38 7.40 13.48 -13.06
C LYS A 38 7.27 12.26 -13.98
N ASN A 39 7.81 11.12 -13.55
CA ASN A 39 7.88 9.91 -14.36
C ASN A 39 7.33 8.66 -13.66
N GLY A 40 6.77 8.80 -12.46
CA GLY A 40 5.96 7.75 -11.84
C GLY A 40 4.65 7.57 -12.57
N VAL A 41 4.23 6.32 -12.80
CA VAL A 41 2.91 5.97 -13.33
C VAL A 41 2.24 4.95 -12.44
N LEU A 42 0.92 5.11 -12.28
CA LEU A 42 0.05 4.25 -11.47
C LEU A 42 -1.11 3.75 -12.34
N SER A 43 -1.62 2.56 -12.02
CA SER A 43 -2.90 2.08 -12.57
C SER A 43 -4.04 2.30 -11.59
N THR A 44 -5.27 2.24 -12.11
CA THR A 44 -6.49 2.25 -11.28
C THR A 44 -6.54 1.06 -10.31
N GLN A 45 -6.01 -0.10 -10.72
CA GLN A 45 -5.93 -1.29 -9.86
C GLN A 45 -5.02 -1.05 -8.65
N VAL A 46 -3.82 -0.48 -8.86
CA VAL A 46 -2.89 -0.13 -7.76
C VAL A 46 -3.54 0.83 -6.78
N LEU A 47 -4.23 1.86 -7.29
CA LEU A 47 -4.95 2.82 -6.45
C LEU A 47 -6.09 2.16 -5.66
N GLN A 48 -6.85 1.26 -6.27
CA GLN A 48 -7.93 0.53 -5.61
C GLN A 48 -7.38 -0.34 -4.47
N GLU A 49 -6.32 -1.09 -4.74
CA GLU A 49 -5.68 -1.94 -3.75
C GLU A 49 -5.10 -1.12 -2.59
N PHE A 50 -4.44 0.00 -2.90
CA PHE A 50 -3.91 0.93 -1.89
C PHE A 50 -5.03 1.48 -1.01
N TYR A 51 -6.10 2.01 -1.61
CA TYR A 51 -7.24 2.56 -0.88
C TYR A 51 -7.85 1.53 0.07
N VAL A 52 -8.05 0.31 -0.42
CA VAL A 52 -8.58 -0.80 0.39
C VAL A 52 -7.66 -1.13 1.57
N ASN A 53 -6.35 -1.21 1.36
CA ASN A 53 -5.40 -1.55 2.43
C ASN A 53 -5.29 -0.45 3.50
N VAL A 54 -5.21 0.81 3.09
CA VAL A 54 -5.07 1.93 4.04
C VAL A 54 -6.37 2.18 4.81
N THR A 55 -7.53 2.05 4.17
CA THR A 55 -8.84 2.29 4.84
C THR A 55 -9.34 1.12 5.66
N LYS A 56 -8.93 -0.13 5.38
CA LYS A 56 -9.38 -1.32 6.13
C LYS A 56 -8.49 -1.69 7.33
N LYS A 57 -7.41 -0.95 7.62
CA LYS A 57 -6.46 -1.23 8.73
C LYS A 57 -7.07 -1.10 10.15
N ASN A 58 -8.40 -1.22 10.34
CA ASN A 58 -9.08 -1.30 11.64
C ASN A 58 -10.34 -2.21 11.66
N ARG A 59 -10.29 -3.41 11.06
CA ARG A 59 -11.15 -4.52 11.52
C ARG A 59 -10.32 -5.65 12.09
N LYS A 60 -9.71 -5.42 13.27
CA LYS A 60 -9.57 -6.50 14.24
C LYS A 60 -10.96 -6.80 14.78
N THR A 61 -11.75 -7.58 14.07
CA THR A 61 -12.82 -8.33 14.73
C THR A 61 -12.24 -9.68 15.07
N ALA A 62 -11.77 -9.79 16.30
CA ALA A 62 -11.60 -11.08 16.94
C ALA A 62 -12.99 -11.73 16.99
N PHE A 63 -13.16 -12.86 16.30
CA PHE A 63 -14.09 -13.88 16.76
C PHE A 63 -13.24 -15.06 17.21
N PRO A 64 -12.92 -15.16 18.52
CA PRO A 64 -12.44 -16.40 19.08
C PRO A 64 -13.63 -17.34 19.25
N GLY A 65 -13.55 -18.52 18.63
CA GLY A 65 -14.18 -19.73 19.15
C GLY A 65 -15.65 -19.99 18.79
N THR A 66 -15.81 -20.97 17.90
CA THR A 66 -16.61 -22.20 18.09
C THR A 66 -18.11 -22.08 18.36
N GLY A 67 -18.89 -22.66 17.44
CA GLY A 67 -20.27 -23.06 17.72
C GLY A 67 -20.97 -23.63 16.49
N ALA A 68 -20.94 -24.95 16.36
CA ALA A 68 -21.85 -25.83 15.63
C ALA A 68 -22.99 -25.19 14.81
N ARG A 69 -23.17 -25.66 13.57
CA ARG A 69 -24.32 -26.52 13.20
C ARG A 69 -24.23 -27.00 11.75
N HIS A 70 -24.42 -28.32 11.61
CA HIS A 70 -24.93 -29.00 10.44
C HIS A 70 -26.07 -28.20 9.79
N TYR A 71 -26.04 -28.09 8.46
CA TYR A 71 -27.11 -28.53 7.54
C TYR A 71 -26.50 -28.72 6.15
#